data_AF-A0A968V347-F1
#
_entry.id   AF-A0A968V347-F1
#
_cell.length_a   1.000
_cell.length_b   1.000
_cell.length_c   1.000
_cell.angle_alpha   90.00
_cell.angle_beta   90.00
_cell.angle_gamma   90.00
#
_symmetry.space_group_name_H-M   'P 1'
#
loop_
_entity.id
_entity.type
_entity.pdbx_description
1 polymer ?
#
loop_
_entity_poly.entity_id
_entity_poly.type
_entity_poly.pdbx_seq_one_letter_code
_entity_poly.pdbx_strand_id
1 'polypeptide(L)'
;MRKIEATNLSRLGFKTPFQSPEIKQKIRATNLSRYGVANPMKLEEIKQKIRNTNLKNYGVDCLLRLKEVRDKGWAVIKKNKSFNKSKEELVFWEHLKWPVDPQTEHHVEHPEIHNIMDFYSPKYDLWMQFDGAYWHGKLWRFNVTRQALKIMKTMARDQYQNEHVPNLIRFWSDDVASAIKNNTISELIKTQITEKIEGKAHSHQYHKKIEWLEQDLKILPFNPATLSAKDFDLSAEPLSKEIVEFIQKYEWLGTMGVSPKWCFTARYRGILSGVVLINEPTAYSTLMGENTPKYEALIQRGATISWAPKNLGSRLVRYSCKWMVNNSEKRAFVAYADPEANEIGTIYQACGFEYLGKTFGSSTLYRHPQIKNGCSFSSQSLKRTSAFKRWCKHNGIIAQRGWFKENVI
;
A
#
# COMPACT_ATOMS: atom_id res chain seq x y z
N MET A 1 -45.85 -9.17 -8.15
CA MET A 1 -45.93 -8.48 -6.83
C MET A 1 -47.31 -7.87 -6.54
N ARG A 2 -47.95 -7.15 -7.46
CA ARG A 2 -49.23 -6.43 -7.21
C ARG A 2 -50.42 -7.29 -6.73
N LYS A 3 -50.59 -8.53 -7.20
CA LYS A 3 -51.72 -9.41 -6.82
C LYS A 3 -51.64 -9.91 -5.36
N ILE A 4 -50.44 -10.21 -4.88
CA ILE A 4 -50.19 -10.65 -3.50
C ILE A 4 -50.39 -9.48 -2.54
N GLU A 5 -49.86 -8.30 -2.88
CA GLU A 5 -50.04 -7.10 -2.07
C GLU A 5 -51.51 -6.69 -1.95
N ALA A 6 -52.28 -6.73 -3.04
CA ALA A 6 -53.71 -6.44 -3.03
C ALA A 6 -54.51 -7.44 -2.16
N THR A 7 -54.15 -8.73 -2.23
CA THR A 7 -54.78 -9.79 -1.41
C THR A 7 -54.43 -9.65 0.07
N ASN A 8 -53.19 -9.25 0.39
CA ASN A 8 -52.79 -8.97 1.77
C ASN A 8 -53.49 -7.72 2.32
N LEU A 9 -53.62 -6.68 1.51
CA LEU A 9 -54.38 -5.48 1.89
C LEU A 9 -55.83 -5.82 2.19
N SER A 10 -56.50 -6.59 1.33
CA SER A 10 -57.92 -6.91 1.49
C SER A 10 -58.18 -7.84 2.68
N ARG A 11 -57.27 -8.76 2.99
CA ARG A 11 -57.46 -9.77 4.05
C ARG A 11 -56.92 -9.35 5.41
N LEU A 12 -55.83 -8.59 5.43
CA LEU A 12 -55.07 -8.29 6.65
C LEU A 12 -54.94 -6.78 6.91
N GLY A 13 -55.31 -5.92 5.95
CA GLY A 13 -55.14 -4.47 6.06
C GLY A 13 -53.70 -3.99 5.86
N PHE A 14 -52.76 -4.88 5.58
CA PHE A 14 -51.33 -4.56 5.44
C PHE A 14 -50.75 -5.09 4.13
N LYS A 15 -49.76 -4.38 3.58
CA LYS A 15 -49.06 -4.78 2.33
C LYS A 15 -48.33 -6.12 2.49
N THR A 16 -47.80 -6.37 3.68
CA THR A 16 -47.11 -7.62 4.00
C THR A 16 -47.74 -8.31 5.21
N PRO A 17 -47.87 -9.65 5.22
CA PRO A 17 -48.50 -10.36 6.34
C PRO A 17 -47.77 -10.15 7.67
N PHE A 18 -46.45 -9.98 7.63
CA PHE A 18 -45.61 -9.74 8.81
C PHE A 18 -45.84 -8.37 9.48
N GLN A 19 -46.56 -7.45 8.84
CA GLN A 19 -46.96 -6.20 9.48
C GLN A 19 -48.19 -6.37 10.39
N SER A 20 -49.04 -7.38 10.12
CA SER A 20 -50.23 -7.66 10.92
C SER A 20 -49.89 -8.03 12.37
N PRO A 21 -50.46 -7.35 13.38
CA PRO A 21 -50.26 -7.66 14.79
C PRO A 21 -50.64 -9.10 15.16
N GLU A 22 -51.73 -9.64 14.58
CA GLU A 22 -52.21 -11.00 14.84
C GLU A 22 -51.18 -12.05 14.39
N ILE A 23 -50.61 -11.86 13.20
CA ILE A 23 -49.59 -12.75 12.66
C ILE A 23 -48.31 -12.67 13.50
N LYS A 24 -47.91 -11.47 13.94
CA LYS A 24 -46.77 -11.30 14.85
C LYS A 24 -46.97 -12.04 16.17
N GLN A 25 -48.17 -11.99 16.75
CA GLN A 25 -48.50 -12.70 17.98
C GLN A 25 -48.47 -14.23 17.79
N LYS A 26 -49.05 -14.74 16.70
CA LYS A 26 -48.99 -16.17 16.37
C LYS A 26 -47.55 -16.67 16.22
N ILE A 27 -46.72 -15.94 15.46
CA ILE A 27 -45.29 -16.26 15.31
C ILE A 27 -44.59 -16.28 16.67
N ARG A 28 -44.85 -15.29 17.52
CA ARG A 28 -44.25 -15.21 18.86
C ARG A 28 -44.66 -16.40 19.74
N ALA A 29 -45.94 -16.75 19.75
CA ALA A 29 -46.46 -17.90 20.52
C ALA A 29 -45.86 -19.23 20.03
N THR A 30 -45.79 -19.44 18.71
CA THR A 30 -45.15 -20.62 18.13
C THR A 30 -43.67 -20.69 18.47
N ASN A 31 -42.94 -19.57 18.39
CA ASN A 31 -41.52 -19.54 18.74
C ASN A 31 -41.28 -19.83 20.22
N LEU A 32 -42.10 -19.27 21.12
CA LEU A 32 -42.03 -19.55 22.55
C LEU A 32 -42.32 -21.03 22.84
N SER A 33 -43.34 -21.61 22.21
CA SER A 33 -43.69 -23.02 22.39
C SER A 33 -42.59 -23.97 21.89
N ARG A 34 -41.98 -23.69 20.74
CA ARG A 34 -40.98 -24.59 20.13
C ARG A 34 -39.56 -24.41 20.66
N TYR A 35 -39.18 -23.18 21.01
CA TYR A 35 -37.79 -22.82 21.28
C TYR A 35 -37.59 -22.15 22.64
N GLY A 36 -38.65 -21.96 23.43
CA GLY A 36 -38.59 -21.26 24.72
C GLY A 36 -38.30 -19.76 24.63
N VAL A 37 -38.03 -19.23 23.44
CA VAL A 37 -37.70 -17.82 23.20
C VAL A 37 -38.53 -17.25 22.05
N ALA A 38 -38.91 -15.97 22.16
CA ALA A 38 -39.67 -15.28 21.12
C ALA A 38 -38.91 -15.14 19.79
N ASN A 39 -37.57 -15.15 19.84
CA ASN A 39 -36.70 -15.08 18.68
C ASN A 39 -35.61 -16.15 18.77
N PRO A 40 -35.77 -17.27 18.03
CA PRO A 40 -34.81 -18.38 18.02
C PRO A 40 -33.39 -17.97 17.59
N MET A 41 -33.22 -16.91 16.78
CA MET A 41 -31.90 -16.42 16.35
C MET A 41 -31.02 -15.92 17.51
N LYS A 42 -31.60 -15.73 18.70
CA LYS A 42 -30.84 -15.39 19.91
C LYS A 42 -30.16 -16.61 20.54
N LEU A 43 -30.65 -17.82 20.27
CA LEU A 43 -30.10 -19.07 20.80
C LEU A 43 -28.72 -19.33 20.18
N GLU A 44 -27.75 -19.64 21.02
CA GLU A 44 -26.37 -19.85 20.59
C GLU A 44 -26.23 -21.08 19.68
N GLU A 45 -27.01 -22.13 19.94
CA GLU A 45 -27.06 -23.33 19.09
C GLU A 45 -27.46 -23.00 17.64
N ILE A 46 -28.43 -22.11 17.45
CA ILE A 46 -28.88 -21.70 16.11
C ILE A 46 -27.80 -20.85 15.44
N LYS A 47 -27.16 -19.92 16.17
CA LYS A 47 -26.02 -19.16 15.64
C LYS A 47 -24.87 -20.08 15.20
N GLN A 48 -24.58 -21.10 15.99
CA GLN A 48 -23.51 -22.04 15.68
C GLN A 48 -23.83 -22.92 14.48
N LYS A 49 -25.08 -23.40 14.35
CA LYS A 49 -25.54 -24.11 13.14
C LYS A 49 -25.40 -23.25 11.89
N ILE A 50 -25.72 -21.96 11.97
CA ILE A 50 -25.54 -21.02 10.85
C ILE A 50 -24.06 -20.87 10.49
N ARG A 51 -23.19 -20.64 11.48
CA ARG A 51 -21.73 -20.54 11.25
C ARG A 51 -21.17 -21.79 10.58
N ASN A 52 -21.53 -22.97 11.08
CA ASN A 52 -21.05 -24.25 10.53
C ASN A 52 -21.55 -24.46 9.10
N THR A 53 -22.79 -24.08 8.81
CA THR A 53 -23.36 -24.18 7.46
C THR A 53 -22.63 -23.22 6.50
N ASN A 54 -22.35 -22.00 6.94
CA ASN A 54 -21.60 -21.03 6.12
C ASN A 54 -20.17 -21.52 5.86
N LEU A 55 -19.48 -22.05 6.89
CA LEU A 55 -18.14 -22.61 6.74
C LEU A 55 -18.12 -23.76 5.74
N LYS A 56 -19.09 -24.68 5.83
CA LYS A 56 -19.20 -25.83 4.92
C LYS A 56 -19.41 -25.40 3.46
N ASN A 57 -20.28 -24.43 3.22
CA ASN A 57 -20.71 -24.08 1.87
C ASN A 57 -19.83 -23.00 1.22
N TYR A 58 -19.23 -22.12 2.01
CA TYR A 58 -18.55 -20.91 1.53
C TYR A 58 -17.16 -20.68 2.12
N GLY A 59 -16.67 -21.58 3.00
CA GLY A 59 -15.36 -21.45 3.64
C GLY A 59 -15.26 -20.29 4.66
N VAL A 60 -16.34 -19.54 4.89
CA VAL A 60 -16.40 -18.43 5.85
C VAL A 60 -17.53 -18.66 6.85
N ASP A 61 -17.34 -18.25 8.09
CA ASP A 61 -18.36 -18.32 9.15
C ASP A 61 -19.52 -17.32 8.94
N CYS A 62 -19.26 -16.26 8.21
CA CYS A 62 -20.22 -15.21 7.90
C CYS A 62 -20.15 -14.81 6.42
N LEU A 63 -21.27 -14.89 5.72
CA LEU A 63 -21.41 -14.49 4.32
C LEU A 63 -20.98 -13.05 4.04
N LEU A 64 -21.11 -12.15 5.02
CA LEU A 64 -20.68 -10.75 4.89
C LEU A 64 -19.16 -10.58 4.77
N ARG A 65 -18.38 -11.64 5.07
CA ARG A 65 -16.93 -11.66 4.86
C ARG A 65 -16.56 -11.97 3.41
N LEU A 66 -17.49 -12.44 2.58
CA LEU A 66 -17.24 -12.67 1.16
C LEU A 66 -17.13 -11.32 0.43
N LYS A 67 -16.08 -11.16 -0.36
CA LYS A 67 -15.81 -9.94 -1.14
C LYS A 67 -17.00 -9.54 -2.00
N GLU A 68 -17.59 -10.47 -2.74
CA GLU A 68 -18.73 -10.18 -3.62
C GLU A 68 -19.97 -9.65 -2.88
N VAL A 69 -20.24 -10.18 -1.69
CA VAL A 69 -21.37 -9.77 -0.86
C VAL A 69 -21.13 -8.37 -0.30
N ARG A 70 -19.90 -8.11 0.14
CA ARG A 70 -19.48 -6.80 0.64
C ARG A 70 -19.51 -5.72 -0.44
N ASP A 71 -18.95 -6.01 -1.63
CA ASP A 71 -18.92 -5.07 -2.76
C ASP A 71 -20.35 -4.67 -3.17
N LYS A 72 -21.28 -5.63 -3.19
CA LYS A 72 -22.71 -5.35 -3.43
C LYS A 72 -23.32 -4.48 -2.33
N GLY A 73 -23.03 -4.77 -1.06
CA GLY A 73 -23.47 -3.96 0.08
C GLY A 73 -22.98 -2.52 -0.03
N TRP A 74 -21.69 -2.33 -0.33
CA TRP A 74 -21.07 -1.03 -0.54
C TRP A 74 -21.74 -0.25 -1.66
N ALA A 75 -21.98 -0.89 -2.81
CA ALA A 75 -22.65 -0.26 -3.95
C ALA A 75 -24.06 0.23 -3.60
N VAL A 76 -24.82 -0.53 -2.79
CA VAL A 76 -26.16 -0.14 -2.33
C VAL A 76 -26.10 1.06 -1.37
N ILE A 77 -25.18 1.06 -0.41
CA ILE A 77 -25.01 2.18 0.54
C ILE A 77 -24.67 3.46 -0.22
N LYS A 78 -23.73 3.38 -1.17
CA LYS A 78 -23.32 4.51 -2.02
C LYS A 78 -24.49 5.04 -2.86
N LYS A 79 -25.27 4.13 -3.46
CA LYS A 79 -26.46 4.48 -4.26
C LYS A 79 -27.53 5.18 -3.42
N ASN A 80 -27.80 4.69 -2.22
CA ASN A 80 -28.86 5.19 -1.34
C ASN A 80 -28.42 6.38 -0.48
N LYS A 81 -27.13 6.72 -0.48
CA LYS A 81 -26.52 7.76 0.38
C LYS A 81 -26.87 7.59 1.86
N SER A 82 -27.03 6.35 2.31
CA SER A 82 -27.52 5.99 3.65
C SER A 82 -26.42 5.94 4.72
N PHE A 83 -25.45 6.85 4.63
CA PHE A 83 -24.36 6.96 5.60
C PHE A 83 -24.88 7.68 6.86
N ASN A 84 -24.45 7.24 8.04
CA ASN A 84 -24.69 7.99 9.27
C ASN A 84 -23.82 9.24 9.22
N LYS A 85 -24.42 10.41 9.32
CA LYS A 85 -23.72 11.70 9.30
C LYS A 85 -24.06 12.48 10.55
N SER A 86 -23.05 13.05 11.21
CA SER A 86 -23.29 14.08 12.22
C SER A 86 -23.17 15.48 11.62
N LYS A 87 -23.81 16.48 12.24
CA LYS A 87 -23.66 17.88 11.81
C LYS A 87 -22.22 18.38 11.98
N GLU A 88 -21.58 17.95 13.07
CA GLU A 88 -20.20 18.32 13.43
C GLU A 88 -19.20 17.77 12.40
N GLU A 89 -19.36 16.52 11.99
CA GLU A 89 -18.54 15.88 10.95
C GLU A 89 -18.63 16.60 9.61
N LEU A 90 -19.81 17.11 9.24
CA LEU A 90 -19.98 17.89 8.00
C LEU A 90 -19.25 19.24 8.07
N VAL A 91 -19.31 19.93 9.21
CA VAL A 91 -18.56 21.17 9.42
C VAL A 91 -17.06 20.89 9.39
N PHE A 92 -16.61 19.83 10.04
CA PHE A 92 -15.20 19.42 10.00
C PHE A 92 -14.74 19.07 8.58
N TRP A 93 -15.59 18.43 7.79
CA TRP A 93 -15.30 18.12 6.39
C TRP A 93 -15.03 19.35 5.53
N GLU A 94 -15.77 20.44 5.76
CA GLU A 94 -15.54 21.71 5.05
C GLU A 94 -14.14 22.26 5.36
N HIS A 95 -13.69 22.18 6.61
CA HIS A 95 -12.35 22.58 7.03
C HIS A 95 -11.22 21.68 6.49
N LEU A 96 -11.50 20.38 6.25
CA LEU A 96 -10.56 19.48 5.58
C LEU A 96 -10.43 19.77 4.08
N LYS A 97 -11.55 20.02 3.41
CA LYS A 97 -11.54 20.38 1.97
C LYS A 97 -10.89 21.73 1.73
N TRP A 98 -11.17 22.70 2.58
CA TRP A 98 -10.64 24.05 2.48
C TRP A 98 -10.21 24.52 3.87
N PRO A 99 -8.91 24.81 4.11
CA PRO A 99 -7.83 25.08 3.16
C PRO A 99 -6.81 23.93 2.95
N VAL A 100 -7.10 22.70 3.37
CA VAL A 100 -6.07 21.64 3.52
C VAL A 100 -5.88 20.79 2.25
N ASP A 101 -6.90 20.05 1.82
CA ASP A 101 -6.87 19.22 0.62
C ASP A 101 -8.25 19.20 -0.07
N PRO A 102 -8.42 19.94 -1.18
CA PRO A 102 -9.68 19.97 -1.94
C PRO A 102 -10.12 18.60 -2.48
N GLN A 103 -9.20 17.65 -2.62
CA GLN A 103 -9.47 16.30 -3.12
C GLN A 103 -9.88 15.32 -2.00
N THR A 104 -10.02 15.79 -0.76
CA THR A 104 -10.44 14.94 0.36
C THR A 104 -11.77 14.25 0.08
N GLU A 105 -11.73 12.92 0.04
CA GLU A 105 -12.89 12.07 -0.15
C GLU A 105 -13.60 11.84 1.19
N HIS A 106 -14.93 11.72 1.14
CA HIS A 106 -15.79 11.49 2.31
C HIS A 106 -16.43 10.11 2.21
N HIS A 107 -16.44 9.37 3.31
CA HIS A 107 -16.94 8.00 3.41
C HIS A 107 -16.30 7.05 2.39
N VAL A 108 -15.06 6.66 2.66
CA VAL A 108 -14.26 5.80 1.78
C VAL A 108 -14.04 4.44 2.45
N GLU A 109 -14.29 3.36 1.72
CA GLU A 109 -13.94 2.01 2.18
C GLU A 109 -12.43 1.82 2.11
N HIS A 110 -11.82 1.46 3.24
CA HIS A 110 -10.40 1.12 3.27
C HIS A 110 -10.15 -0.21 2.56
N PRO A 111 -9.16 -0.32 1.66
CA PRO A 111 -8.95 -1.50 0.82
C PRO A 111 -8.60 -2.78 1.60
N GLU A 112 -7.89 -2.65 2.73
CA GLU A 112 -7.43 -3.80 3.52
C GLU A 112 -8.39 -4.20 4.64
N ILE A 113 -8.70 -3.28 5.56
CA ILE A 113 -9.60 -3.56 6.69
C ILE A 113 -11.08 -3.57 6.33
N HIS A 114 -11.45 -3.06 5.15
CA HIS A 114 -12.84 -3.00 4.67
C HIS A 114 -13.83 -2.30 5.60
N ASN A 115 -13.29 -1.44 6.47
CA ASN A 115 -14.08 -0.50 7.25
C ASN A 115 -14.30 0.77 6.43
N ILE A 116 -15.48 1.37 6.59
CA ILE A 116 -15.75 2.71 6.06
C ILE A 116 -15.05 3.70 6.97
N MET A 117 -14.16 4.49 6.38
CA MET A 117 -13.44 5.58 7.03
C MET A 117 -14.12 6.90 6.68
N ASP A 118 -14.08 7.87 7.60
CA ASP A 118 -14.79 9.14 7.41
C ASP A 118 -14.15 9.95 6.29
N PHE A 119 -12.83 10.09 6.28
CA PHE A 119 -12.12 10.83 5.23
C PHE A 119 -10.85 10.15 4.74
N TYR A 120 -10.50 10.43 3.48
CA TYR A 120 -9.22 10.09 2.88
C TYR A 120 -8.67 11.32 2.15
N SER A 121 -7.42 11.70 2.44
CA SER A 121 -6.71 12.77 1.73
C SER A 121 -5.73 12.16 0.72
N PRO A 122 -6.01 12.24 -0.59
CA PRO A 122 -5.09 11.75 -1.62
C PRO A 122 -3.77 12.52 -1.65
N LYS A 123 -3.79 13.83 -1.30
CA LYS A 123 -2.60 14.69 -1.30
C LYS A 123 -1.54 14.21 -0.33
N TYR A 124 -1.94 13.83 0.88
CA TYR A 124 -1.02 13.42 1.95
C TYR A 124 -0.95 11.90 2.15
N ASP A 125 -1.80 11.13 1.45
CA ASP A 125 -1.97 9.69 1.64
C ASP A 125 -2.24 9.33 3.11
N LEU A 126 -3.27 9.98 3.65
CA LEU A 126 -3.69 9.87 5.05
C LEU A 126 -5.17 9.51 5.14
N TRP A 127 -5.48 8.59 6.05
CA TRP A 127 -6.85 8.32 6.47
C TRP A 127 -7.17 9.15 7.69
N MET A 128 -8.40 9.66 7.77
CA MET A 128 -8.84 10.47 8.92
C MET A 128 -10.17 9.95 9.43
N GLN A 129 -10.31 9.92 10.75
CA GLN A 129 -11.56 9.56 11.43
C GLN A 129 -11.98 10.68 12.38
N PHE A 130 -13.27 10.99 12.39
CA PHE A 130 -13.86 11.98 13.29
C PHE A 130 -14.59 11.26 14.42
N ASP A 131 -13.96 11.24 15.58
CA ASP A 131 -14.42 10.47 16.73
C ASP A 131 -15.19 11.36 17.71
N GLY A 132 -16.46 11.03 17.94
CA GLY A 132 -17.24 11.67 19.00
C GLY A 132 -16.71 11.31 20.38
N ALA A 133 -16.21 12.27 21.16
CA ALA A 133 -15.58 12.04 22.47
C ALA A 133 -16.42 11.18 23.44
N TYR A 134 -17.76 11.28 23.33
CA TYR A 134 -18.71 10.49 24.11
C TYR A 134 -18.78 9.00 23.70
N TRP A 135 -18.83 8.71 22.40
CA TRP A 135 -19.04 7.34 21.88
C TRP A 135 -17.75 6.52 21.80
N HIS A 136 -16.61 7.20 21.80
CA HIS A 136 -15.27 6.62 21.64
C HIS A 136 -14.49 6.52 22.97
N GLY A 137 -15.13 6.87 24.11
CA GLY A 137 -14.65 6.48 25.43
C GLY A 137 -13.70 7.45 26.14
N LYS A 138 -13.48 8.66 25.61
CA LYS A 138 -12.56 9.69 26.20
C LYS A 138 -12.90 10.07 27.65
N LEU A 139 -14.15 9.88 28.08
CA LEU A 139 -14.67 10.22 29.42
C LEU A 139 -15.23 9.03 30.22
N TRP A 140 -14.92 7.79 29.84
CA TRP A 140 -15.63 6.63 30.40
C TRP A 140 -15.23 6.28 31.85
N ARG A 141 -16.24 5.98 32.69
CA ARG A 141 -16.11 5.41 34.03
C ARG A 141 -16.72 4.00 34.06
N PHE A 142 -16.01 3.04 34.66
CA PHE A 142 -16.34 1.61 34.67
C PHE A 142 -17.71 1.33 35.30
N ASN A 143 -18.75 1.14 34.47
CA ASN A 143 -20.03 0.55 34.89
C ASN A 143 -20.59 -0.32 33.77
N VAL A 144 -21.00 -1.55 34.09
CA VAL A 144 -21.45 -2.56 33.11
C VAL A 144 -22.91 -2.32 32.73
N THR A 145 -23.15 -1.39 31.81
CA THR A 145 -24.47 -1.13 31.21
C THR A 145 -24.52 -1.61 29.75
N ARG A 146 -25.72 -1.78 29.17
CA ARG A 146 -25.87 -2.03 27.71
C ARG A 146 -25.18 -0.97 26.86
N GLN A 147 -25.05 0.24 27.38
CA GLN A 147 -24.36 1.35 26.75
C GLN A 147 -22.85 1.17 26.79
N ALA A 148 -22.29 0.75 27.93
CA ALA A 148 -20.87 0.44 28.05
C ALA A 148 -20.44 -0.67 27.07
N LEU A 149 -21.29 -1.69 26.86
CA LEU A 149 -21.04 -2.73 25.85
C LEU A 149 -20.97 -2.19 24.41
N LYS A 150 -21.66 -1.09 24.09
CA LYS A 150 -21.54 -0.44 22.78
C LYS A 150 -20.23 0.35 22.68
N ILE A 151 -19.89 1.12 23.71
CA ILE A 151 -18.64 1.91 23.77
C ILE A 151 -17.43 0.98 23.64
N MET A 152 -17.41 -0.14 24.37
CA MET A 152 -16.32 -1.13 24.28
C MET A 152 -16.17 -1.71 22.86
N LYS A 153 -17.27 -1.92 22.13
CA LYS A 153 -17.19 -2.36 20.72
C LYS A 153 -16.61 -1.29 19.81
N THR A 154 -16.96 -0.02 20.03
CA THR A 154 -16.38 1.12 19.31
C THR A 154 -14.88 1.18 19.59
N MET A 155 -14.47 1.16 20.86
CA MET A 155 -13.05 1.19 21.24
C MET A 155 -12.25 0.02 20.65
N ALA A 156 -12.81 -1.19 20.64
CA ALA A 156 -12.15 -2.36 20.03
C ALA A 156 -11.99 -2.20 18.52
N ARG A 157 -12.97 -1.60 17.83
CA ARG A 157 -12.87 -1.25 16.40
C ARG A 157 -11.81 -0.17 16.19
N ASP A 158 -11.75 0.81 17.07
CA ASP A 158 -10.82 1.93 16.95
C ASP A 158 -9.38 1.47 17.13
N GLN A 159 -9.15 0.59 18.12
CA GLN A 159 -7.88 -0.10 18.32
C GLN A 159 -7.47 -0.89 17.08
N TYR A 160 -8.38 -1.71 16.53
CA TYR A 160 -8.10 -2.48 15.31
C TYR A 160 -7.69 -1.58 14.13
N GLN A 161 -8.39 -0.45 13.94
CA GLN A 161 -8.04 0.53 12.91
C GLN A 161 -6.68 1.17 13.15
N ASN A 162 -6.33 1.52 14.39
CA ASN A 162 -5.03 2.09 14.72
C ASN A 162 -3.88 1.09 14.47
N GLU A 163 -4.11 -0.19 14.75
CA GLU A 163 -3.13 -1.25 14.52
C GLU A 163 -2.91 -1.57 13.03
N HIS A 164 -3.97 -1.49 12.22
CA HIS A 164 -3.95 -1.94 10.83
C HIS A 164 -3.89 -0.80 9.79
N VAL A 165 -4.09 0.46 10.21
CA VAL A 165 -4.02 1.63 9.32
C VAL A 165 -2.94 2.59 9.84
N PRO A 166 -1.66 2.38 9.46
CA PRO A 166 -0.54 3.12 10.04
C PRO A 166 -0.60 4.63 9.75
N ASN A 167 -1.23 5.01 8.63
CA ASN A 167 -1.43 6.39 8.18
C ASN A 167 -2.78 6.99 8.62
N LEU A 168 -3.38 6.47 9.70
CA LEU A 168 -4.62 7.00 10.29
C LEU A 168 -4.35 8.14 11.28
N ILE A 169 -5.12 9.23 11.14
CA ILE A 169 -5.25 10.31 12.11
C ILE A 169 -6.67 10.29 12.69
N ARG A 170 -6.79 10.47 14.00
CA ARG A 170 -8.08 10.58 14.69
C ARG A 170 -8.27 11.99 15.22
N PHE A 171 -9.36 12.62 14.82
CA PHE A 171 -9.79 13.92 15.31
C PHE A 171 -10.93 13.74 16.29
N TRP A 172 -10.74 14.16 17.53
CA TRP A 172 -11.76 14.09 18.56
C TRP A 172 -12.70 15.30 18.50
N SER A 173 -13.99 15.06 18.66
CA SER A 173 -15.02 16.12 18.54
C SER A 173 -14.81 17.29 19.51
N ASP A 174 -14.31 17.05 20.71
CA ASP A 174 -14.05 18.07 21.72
C ASP A 174 -12.83 18.95 21.37
N ASP A 175 -11.74 18.33 20.88
CA ASP A 175 -10.56 19.05 20.42
C ASP A 175 -10.89 19.90 19.18
N VAL A 176 -11.67 19.35 18.25
CA VAL A 176 -12.16 20.08 17.07
C VAL A 176 -13.09 21.22 17.48
N ALA A 177 -14.05 20.99 18.38
CA ALA A 177 -14.95 22.03 18.85
C ALA A 177 -14.19 23.18 19.55
N SER A 178 -13.18 22.84 20.37
CA SER A 178 -12.31 23.82 21.02
C SER A 178 -11.52 24.64 19.99
N ALA A 179 -10.93 23.99 18.99
CA ALA A 179 -10.16 24.65 17.95
C ALA A 179 -11.02 25.54 17.04
N ILE A 180 -12.26 25.14 16.74
CA ILE A 180 -13.21 26.00 16.02
C ILE A 180 -13.54 27.24 16.85
N LYS A 181 -13.83 27.08 18.15
CA LYS A 181 -14.12 28.21 19.05
C LYS A 181 -12.96 29.22 19.13
N ASN A 182 -11.73 28.73 19.08
CA ASN A 182 -10.51 29.54 19.14
C ASN A 182 -9.99 29.98 17.75
N ASN A 183 -10.69 29.63 16.67
CA ASN A 183 -10.29 29.89 15.28
C ASN A 183 -8.92 29.29 14.87
N THR A 184 -8.48 28.22 15.53
CA THR A 184 -7.19 27.52 15.31
C THR A 184 -7.35 26.17 14.61
N ILE A 185 -8.54 25.83 14.10
CA ILE A 185 -8.82 24.52 13.48
C ILE A 185 -7.88 24.18 12.31
N SER A 186 -7.52 25.18 11.49
CA SER A 186 -6.60 24.98 10.37
C SER A 186 -5.18 24.64 10.83
N GLU A 187 -4.74 25.22 11.95
CA GLU A 187 -3.45 24.93 12.56
C GLU A 187 -3.46 23.52 13.17
N LEU A 188 -4.51 23.17 13.93
CA LEU A 188 -4.67 21.84 14.51
C LEU A 188 -4.56 20.73 13.45
N ILE A 189 -5.29 20.87 12.34
CA ILE A 189 -5.26 19.88 11.25
C ILE A 189 -3.87 19.80 10.64
N LYS A 190 -3.25 20.94 10.33
CA LYS A 190 -1.90 20.97 9.73
C LYS A 190 -0.87 20.35 10.66
N THR A 191 -0.89 20.68 11.94
CA THR A 191 0.04 20.12 12.93
C THR A 191 -0.09 18.61 13.02
N GLN A 192 -1.31 18.06 13.17
CA GLN A 192 -1.50 16.60 13.24
C GLN A 192 -1.11 15.89 11.93
N ILE A 193 -1.38 16.51 10.77
CA ILE A 193 -0.91 16.00 9.48
C ILE A 193 0.62 15.98 9.44
N THR A 194 1.27 17.08 9.81
CA THR A 194 2.73 17.20 9.83
C THR A 194 3.35 16.20 10.79
N GLU A 195 2.88 16.09 12.04
CA GLU A 195 3.37 15.11 13.01
C GLU A 195 3.24 13.67 12.50
N LYS A 196 2.13 13.35 11.80
CA LYS A 196 1.91 12.02 11.23
C LYS A 196 2.80 11.74 10.01
N ILE A 197 3.14 12.77 9.23
CA ILE A 197 4.06 12.69 8.10
C ILE A 197 5.50 12.59 8.61
N GLU A 198 5.92 13.47 9.52
CA GLU A 198 7.25 13.44 10.13
C GLU A 198 7.50 12.16 10.94
N GLY A 199 6.46 11.59 11.54
CA GLY A 199 6.50 10.29 12.21
C GLY A 199 6.46 9.07 11.27
N LYS A 200 6.20 9.24 9.97
CA LYS A 200 6.37 8.17 8.99
C LYS A 200 7.86 8.09 8.66
N ALA A 201 8.45 6.92 8.84
CA ALA A 201 9.65 6.58 8.08
C ALA A 201 9.28 6.69 6.60
N HIS A 202 9.66 7.78 5.94
CA HIS A 202 9.50 7.95 4.52
C HIS A 202 10.70 7.35 3.80
N SER A 203 10.50 6.80 2.60
CA SER A 203 11.62 6.42 1.75
C SER A 203 12.54 7.62 1.57
N HIS A 204 13.85 7.39 1.61
CA HIS A 204 14.83 8.46 1.42
C HIS A 204 14.64 9.22 0.10
N GLN A 205 14.10 8.56 -0.93
CA GLN A 205 13.77 9.22 -2.18
C GLN A 205 12.64 10.25 -2.05
N TYR A 206 11.70 10.06 -1.10
CA TYR A 206 10.67 11.06 -0.78
C TYR A 206 11.25 12.26 -0.04
N HIS A 207 12.16 12.03 0.91
CA HIS A 207 12.86 13.12 1.62
C HIS A 207 13.67 14.00 0.65
N LYS A 208 14.41 13.39 -0.29
CA LYS A 208 15.10 14.15 -1.35
C LYS A 208 14.14 14.97 -2.21
N LYS A 209 12.94 14.46 -2.50
CA LYS A 209 11.95 15.25 -3.23
C LYS A 209 11.51 16.48 -2.45
N ILE A 210 11.27 16.36 -1.14
CA ILE A 210 10.87 17.48 -0.29
C ILE A 210 12.00 18.52 -0.21
N GLU A 211 13.24 18.06 0.03
CA GLU A 211 14.42 18.92 0.16
C GLU A 211 14.60 19.86 -1.04
N TRP A 212 14.44 19.34 -2.26
CA TRP A 212 14.64 20.10 -3.48
C TRP A 212 13.39 20.78 -4.02
N LEU A 213 12.20 20.48 -3.48
CA LEU A 213 10.91 20.95 -4.02
C LEU A 213 10.83 22.47 -4.10
N GLU A 214 11.20 23.18 -3.02
CA GLU A 214 11.08 24.64 -2.98
C GLU A 214 12.03 25.32 -3.98
N GLN A 215 13.24 24.79 -4.14
CA GLN A 215 14.23 25.33 -5.08
C GLN A 215 13.83 25.05 -6.53
N ASP A 216 13.39 23.82 -6.82
CA ASP A 216 12.98 23.43 -8.17
C ASP A 216 11.72 24.20 -8.59
N LEU A 217 10.79 24.48 -7.67
CA LEU A 217 9.60 25.32 -7.93
C LEU A 217 9.93 26.78 -8.26
N LYS A 218 11.00 27.35 -7.70
CA LYS A 218 11.41 28.74 -7.99
C LYS A 218 11.93 28.93 -9.42
N ILE A 219 12.48 27.87 -10.01
CA ILE A 219 13.11 27.89 -11.33
C ILE A 219 12.10 27.51 -12.44
N LEU A 220 10.94 26.96 -12.05
CA LEU A 220 9.94 26.43 -12.97
C LEU A 220 9.14 27.55 -13.68
N PRO A 221 9.08 27.56 -15.02
CA PRO A 221 8.29 28.54 -15.76
C PRO A 221 6.78 28.18 -15.85
N PHE A 222 6.33 27.15 -15.12
CA PHE A 222 4.95 26.67 -15.13
C PHE A 222 4.57 26.05 -13.78
N ASN A 223 3.26 25.92 -13.54
CA ASN A 223 2.74 25.25 -12.36
C ASN A 223 2.69 23.71 -12.57
N PRO A 224 3.43 22.91 -11.79
CA PRO A 224 3.45 21.46 -11.96
C PRO A 224 2.24 20.73 -11.36
N ALA A 225 1.40 21.39 -10.54
CA ALA A 225 0.32 20.74 -9.79
C ALA A 225 -0.78 20.12 -10.67
N THR A 226 -0.92 20.58 -11.92
CA THR A 226 -1.90 20.08 -12.88
C THR A 226 -1.35 18.98 -13.79
N LEU A 227 -0.05 18.67 -13.71
CA LEU A 227 0.59 17.72 -14.60
C LEU A 227 0.28 16.29 -14.21
N SER A 228 0.00 15.48 -15.22
CA SER A 228 -0.16 14.05 -15.13
C SER A 228 1.07 13.33 -15.67
N ALA A 229 1.26 12.08 -15.28
CA ALA A 229 2.36 11.29 -15.79
C ALA A 229 2.32 11.12 -17.31
N LYS A 230 1.17 11.33 -17.99
CA LYS A 230 1.01 11.18 -19.44
C LYS A 230 1.60 12.33 -20.25
N ASP A 231 1.73 13.50 -19.63
CA ASP A 231 2.18 14.73 -20.30
C ASP A 231 3.68 14.73 -20.59
N PHE A 232 4.41 13.75 -20.06
CA PHE A 232 5.85 13.59 -20.24
C PHE A 232 6.14 12.73 -21.47
N ASP A 233 7.11 13.18 -22.26
CA ASP A 233 7.69 12.45 -23.37
C ASP A 233 8.72 11.47 -22.85
N LEU A 234 8.63 10.20 -23.27
CA LEU A 234 9.54 9.14 -22.84
C LEU A 234 10.43 8.75 -24.01
N SER A 235 11.74 8.75 -23.79
CA SER A 235 12.74 8.48 -24.83
C SER A 235 13.84 7.57 -24.31
N ALA A 236 14.50 6.85 -25.23
CA ALA A 236 15.80 6.25 -24.97
C ALA A 236 16.86 7.23 -25.47
N GLU A 237 17.78 7.63 -24.61
CA GLU A 237 18.80 8.65 -24.89
C GLU A 237 20.19 8.09 -24.52
N PRO A 238 21.27 8.50 -25.22
CA PRO A 238 22.62 8.18 -24.78
C PRO A 238 22.91 8.85 -23.43
N LEU A 239 23.81 8.27 -22.65
CA LEU A 239 24.21 8.84 -21.37
C LEU A 239 24.87 10.22 -21.60
N SER A 240 24.28 11.26 -21.04
CA SER A 240 24.78 12.64 -21.11
C SER A 240 25.19 13.16 -19.73
N LYS A 241 25.94 14.26 -19.71
CA LYS A 241 26.34 14.93 -18.46
C LYS A 241 25.12 15.37 -17.63
N GLU A 242 24.07 15.86 -18.30
CA GLU A 242 22.79 16.25 -17.67
C GLU A 242 22.15 15.07 -16.92
N ILE A 243 22.12 13.88 -17.52
CA ILE A 243 21.53 12.68 -16.90
C ILE A 243 22.36 12.24 -15.68
N VAL A 244 23.68 12.32 -15.77
CA VAL A 244 24.58 11.99 -14.64
C VAL A 244 24.33 12.91 -13.45
N GLU A 245 24.31 14.23 -13.70
CA GLU A 245 24.03 15.23 -12.67
C GLU A 245 22.63 15.06 -12.06
N PHE A 246 21.64 14.71 -12.88
CA PHE A 246 20.28 14.45 -12.43
C PHE A 246 20.22 13.26 -11.46
N ILE A 247 20.87 12.14 -11.78
CA ILE A 247 20.91 10.98 -10.89
C ILE A 247 21.66 11.32 -9.61
N GLN A 248 22.82 11.97 -9.69
CA GLN A 248 23.58 12.37 -8.48
C GLN A 248 22.75 13.26 -7.55
N LYS A 249 21.93 14.16 -8.11
CA LYS A 249 21.04 15.03 -7.35
C LYS A 249 19.86 14.25 -6.72
N TYR A 250 19.07 13.55 -7.53
CA TYR A 250 17.76 13.03 -7.13
C TYR A 250 17.72 11.55 -6.70
N GLU A 251 18.77 10.78 -6.95
CA GLU A 251 18.89 9.39 -6.50
C GLU A 251 19.56 9.34 -5.11
N TRP A 252 19.09 8.46 -4.23
CA TRP A 252 19.52 8.41 -2.82
C TRP A 252 21.01 8.14 -2.64
N LEU A 253 21.57 7.14 -3.32
CA LEU A 253 22.98 6.78 -3.22
C LEU A 253 23.92 7.86 -3.77
N GLY A 254 23.41 8.82 -4.54
CA GLY A 254 24.15 9.98 -5.05
C GLY A 254 25.30 9.61 -5.99
N THR A 255 25.33 8.37 -6.47
CA THR A 255 26.43 7.81 -7.23
C THR A 255 25.91 7.16 -8.51
N MET A 256 26.68 7.34 -9.58
CA MET A 256 26.43 6.63 -10.83
C MET A 256 26.73 5.14 -10.63
N GLY A 257 25.80 4.30 -11.09
CA GLY A 257 26.06 2.87 -11.24
C GLY A 257 27.20 2.60 -12.23
N VAL A 258 27.77 1.40 -12.19
CA VAL A 258 28.84 0.99 -13.12
C VAL A 258 28.32 1.06 -14.55
N SER A 259 28.88 1.96 -15.37
CA SER A 259 28.70 2.14 -16.82
C SER A 259 27.34 1.65 -17.36
N PRO A 260 26.24 2.40 -17.17
CA PRO A 260 24.93 1.99 -17.63
C PRO A 260 24.87 1.90 -19.16
N LYS A 261 24.39 0.77 -19.67
CA LYS A 261 24.34 0.48 -21.11
C LYS A 261 23.11 1.07 -21.80
N TRP A 262 22.00 1.17 -21.06
CA TRP A 262 20.75 1.75 -21.56
C TRP A 262 20.23 2.81 -20.62
N CYS A 263 19.90 3.97 -21.18
CA CYS A 263 19.37 5.11 -20.44
C CYS A 263 18.03 5.53 -21.03
N PHE A 264 17.06 5.76 -20.15
CA PHE A 264 15.71 6.15 -20.47
C PHE A 264 15.35 7.40 -19.69
N THR A 265 14.73 8.36 -20.37
CA THR A 265 14.43 9.67 -19.84
C THR A 265 12.93 9.94 -19.94
N ALA A 266 12.44 10.75 -19.02
CA ALA A 266 11.14 11.40 -19.11
C ALA A 266 11.35 12.91 -19.14
N ARG A 267 10.89 13.58 -20.20
CA ARG A 267 11.01 15.03 -20.37
C ARG A 267 9.64 15.68 -20.45
N TYR A 268 9.51 16.87 -19.87
CA TYR A 268 8.33 17.72 -20.06
C TYR A 268 8.79 19.07 -20.60
N ARG A 269 8.35 19.42 -21.81
CA ARG A 269 8.79 20.65 -22.51
C ARG A 269 10.33 20.79 -22.54
N GLY A 270 11.04 19.68 -22.76
CA GLY A 270 12.51 19.62 -22.77
C GLY A 270 13.17 19.44 -21.41
N ILE A 271 12.48 19.69 -20.29
CA ILE A 271 13.03 19.58 -18.95
C ILE A 271 13.14 18.12 -18.53
N LEU A 272 14.36 17.66 -18.20
CA LEU A 272 14.58 16.32 -17.67
C LEU A 272 13.90 16.14 -16.31
N SER A 273 12.97 15.20 -16.26
CA SER A 273 12.04 15.03 -15.13
C SER A 273 12.05 13.60 -14.55
N GLY A 274 12.64 12.65 -15.27
CA GLY A 274 12.86 11.30 -14.78
C GLY A 274 13.95 10.59 -15.56
N VAL A 275 14.68 9.72 -14.89
CA VAL A 275 15.74 8.90 -15.47
C VAL A 275 15.62 7.48 -14.95
N VAL A 276 15.78 6.49 -15.82
CA VAL A 276 15.96 5.07 -15.48
C VAL A 276 17.19 4.55 -16.22
N LEU A 277 18.12 3.97 -15.47
CA LEU A 277 19.36 3.38 -15.97
C LEU A 277 19.29 1.87 -15.85
N ILE A 278 19.48 1.19 -16.97
CA ILE A 278 19.51 -0.27 -17.06
C ILE A 278 20.89 -0.70 -17.53
N ASN A 279 21.41 -1.77 -16.92
CA ASN A 279 22.66 -2.37 -17.33
C ASN A 279 22.61 -3.90 -17.26
N GLU A 280 23.70 -4.53 -17.67
CA GLU A 280 23.96 -5.94 -17.40
C GLU A 280 24.33 -6.14 -15.92
N PRO A 281 23.75 -7.14 -15.24
CA PRO A 281 24.14 -7.50 -13.87
C PRO A 281 25.63 -7.85 -13.78
N THR A 282 26.31 -7.37 -12.73
CA THR A 282 27.69 -7.79 -12.41
C THR A 282 27.74 -9.29 -12.06
N ALA A 283 26.67 -9.80 -11.46
CA ALA A 283 26.46 -11.21 -11.19
C ALA A 283 25.05 -11.58 -11.65
N TYR A 284 24.98 -12.46 -12.65
CA TYR A 284 23.73 -12.97 -13.17
C TYR A 284 23.05 -13.93 -12.18
N SER A 285 21.72 -13.92 -12.18
CA SER A 285 20.94 -14.89 -11.42
C SER A 285 20.99 -16.27 -12.06
N THR A 286 20.37 -17.25 -11.40
CA THR A 286 20.16 -18.61 -11.93
C THR A 286 18.74 -18.81 -12.45
N LEU A 287 17.96 -17.73 -12.61
CA LEU A 287 16.53 -17.79 -12.93
C LEU A 287 16.24 -18.55 -14.23
N MET A 288 17.11 -18.46 -15.23
CA MET A 288 16.91 -19.06 -16.55
C MET A 288 18.07 -19.98 -16.96
N GLY A 289 18.77 -20.56 -15.97
CA GLY A 289 19.89 -21.48 -16.19
C GLY A 289 21.07 -20.83 -16.90
N GLU A 290 21.75 -21.57 -17.79
CA GLU A 290 22.97 -21.14 -18.47
C GLU A 290 22.77 -19.95 -19.42
N ASN A 291 21.54 -19.75 -19.91
CA ASN A 291 21.20 -18.64 -20.81
C ASN A 291 20.84 -17.35 -20.09
N THR A 292 20.85 -17.33 -18.75
CA THR A 292 20.49 -16.14 -17.96
C THR A 292 21.25 -14.87 -18.41
N PRO A 293 22.57 -14.92 -18.69
CA PRO A 293 23.30 -13.73 -19.14
C PRO A 293 22.77 -13.07 -20.41
N LYS A 294 22.25 -13.88 -21.32
CA LYS A 294 21.70 -13.41 -22.58
C LYS A 294 20.45 -12.56 -22.35
N TYR A 295 19.58 -13.01 -21.45
CA TYR A 295 18.23 -12.46 -21.29
C TYR A 295 18.06 -11.51 -20.11
N GLU A 296 18.94 -11.56 -19.11
CA GLU A 296 18.79 -10.77 -17.89
C GLU A 296 19.38 -9.37 -18.01
N ALA A 297 18.62 -8.39 -17.52
CA ALA A 297 19.01 -6.99 -17.37
C ALA A 297 18.68 -6.51 -15.95
N LEU A 298 19.52 -5.62 -15.42
CA LEU A 298 19.39 -5.04 -14.09
C LEU A 298 18.99 -3.57 -14.22
N ILE A 299 17.87 -3.20 -13.60
CA ILE A 299 17.55 -1.79 -13.33
C ILE A 299 18.47 -1.33 -12.21
N GLN A 300 19.52 -0.60 -12.56
CA GLN A 300 20.55 -0.21 -11.60
C GLN A 300 20.15 1.02 -10.80
N ARG A 301 19.59 2.04 -11.46
CA ARG A 301 19.25 3.32 -10.85
C ARG A 301 18.01 3.91 -11.51
N GLY A 302 17.28 4.71 -10.76
CA GLY A 302 16.24 5.55 -11.31
C GLY A 302 15.83 6.63 -10.33
N ALA A 303 15.50 7.80 -10.86
CA ALA A 303 15.00 8.92 -10.07
C ALA A 303 13.99 9.74 -10.86
N THR A 304 13.15 10.47 -10.14
CA THR A 304 12.23 11.45 -10.72
C THR A 304 12.42 12.77 -9.97
N ILE A 305 12.21 13.87 -10.69
CA ILE A 305 12.36 15.22 -10.13
C ILE A 305 11.36 15.44 -8.97
N SER A 306 11.66 16.39 -8.09
CA SER A 306 10.89 16.71 -6.88
C SER A 306 9.39 16.90 -7.15
N TRP A 307 9.04 17.67 -8.16
CA TRP A 307 7.67 18.00 -8.55
C TRP A 307 7.03 17.00 -9.53
N ALA A 308 7.71 15.91 -9.87
CA ALA A 308 7.16 14.90 -10.77
C ALA A 308 5.88 14.26 -10.20
N PRO A 309 4.86 13.99 -11.04
CA PRO A 309 3.64 13.35 -10.58
C PRO A 309 3.91 11.91 -10.11
N LYS A 310 3.10 11.43 -9.16
CA LYS A 310 3.25 10.12 -8.46
C LYS A 310 3.52 8.93 -9.39
N ASN A 311 2.89 8.89 -10.56
CA ASN A 311 2.94 7.76 -11.48
C ASN A 311 4.02 7.86 -12.57
N LEU A 312 4.87 8.89 -12.56
CA LEU A 312 5.89 9.06 -13.60
C LEU A 312 6.94 7.95 -13.54
N GLY A 313 7.42 7.60 -12.34
CA GLY A 313 8.47 6.59 -12.17
C GLY A 313 8.07 5.20 -12.68
N SER A 314 6.87 4.72 -12.32
CA SER A 314 6.36 3.43 -12.79
C SER A 314 6.07 3.43 -14.29
N ARG A 315 5.56 4.54 -14.84
CA ARG A 315 5.38 4.71 -16.28
C ARG A 315 6.72 4.61 -17.02
N LEU A 316 7.75 5.29 -16.53
CA LEU A 316 9.09 5.29 -17.12
C LEU A 316 9.71 3.88 -17.05
N VAL A 317 9.70 3.21 -15.88
CA VAL A 317 10.20 1.82 -15.75
C VAL A 317 9.52 0.88 -16.74
N ARG A 318 8.18 0.95 -16.85
CA ARG A 318 7.42 0.11 -17.78
C ARG A 318 7.76 0.40 -19.25
N TYR A 319 7.95 1.67 -19.59
CA TYR A 319 8.41 2.08 -20.91
C TYR A 319 9.81 1.52 -21.21
N SER A 320 10.76 1.65 -20.27
CA SER A 320 12.12 1.14 -20.40
C SER A 320 12.16 -0.36 -20.66
N CYS A 321 11.42 -1.16 -19.88
CA CYS A 321 11.35 -2.60 -20.09
C CYS A 321 10.74 -2.95 -21.46
N LYS A 322 9.66 -2.27 -21.88
CA LYS A 322 9.04 -2.51 -23.19
C LYS A 322 9.97 -2.15 -24.34
N TRP A 323 10.68 -1.02 -24.24
CA TRP A 323 11.67 -0.61 -25.23
C TRP A 323 12.79 -1.65 -25.33
N MET A 324 13.30 -2.12 -24.20
CA MET A 324 14.33 -3.16 -24.14
C MET A 324 13.89 -4.46 -24.80
N VAL A 325 12.65 -4.91 -24.59
CA VAL A 325 12.11 -6.12 -25.24
C VAL A 325 12.08 -5.98 -26.76
N ASN A 326 11.75 -4.80 -27.27
CA ASN A 326 11.62 -4.52 -28.70
C ASN A 326 12.98 -4.27 -29.40
N ASN A 327 13.98 -3.78 -28.67
CA ASN A 327 15.26 -3.33 -29.24
C ASN A 327 16.47 -4.14 -28.76
N SER A 328 16.26 -5.16 -27.92
CA SER A 328 17.32 -6.03 -27.40
C SER A 328 16.82 -7.46 -27.18
N GLU A 329 17.74 -8.38 -26.89
CA GLU A 329 17.42 -9.77 -26.52
C GLU A 329 16.98 -9.91 -25.04
N LYS A 330 16.96 -8.83 -24.25
CA LYS A 330 16.65 -8.91 -22.82
C LYS A 330 15.16 -9.21 -22.56
N ARG A 331 14.88 -10.14 -21.65
CA ARG A 331 13.53 -10.64 -21.32
C ARG A 331 13.27 -10.78 -19.81
N ALA A 332 14.33 -10.85 -18.99
CA ALA A 332 14.23 -10.87 -17.54
C ALA A 332 14.79 -9.56 -16.98
N PHE A 333 13.99 -8.83 -16.21
CA PHE A 333 14.38 -7.57 -15.59
C PHE A 333 14.42 -7.73 -14.09
N VAL A 334 15.59 -7.53 -13.50
CA VAL A 334 15.80 -7.59 -12.06
C VAL A 334 15.98 -6.17 -11.53
N ALA A 335 15.47 -5.92 -10.33
CA ALA A 335 15.67 -4.68 -9.62
C ALA A 335 15.76 -4.96 -8.12
N TYR A 336 16.48 -4.10 -7.41
CA TYR A 336 16.59 -4.16 -5.96
C TYR A 336 15.92 -2.94 -5.34
N ALA A 337 15.26 -3.16 -4.21
CA ALA A 337 14.78 -2.10 -3.33
C ALA A 337 15.59 -2.18 -2.04
N ASP A 338 16.12 -1.05 -1.57
CA ASP A 338 16.97 -1.00 -0.40
C ASP A 338 16.11 -0.81 0.88
N PRO A 339 16.05 -1.81 1.78
CA PRO A 339 15.33 -1.68 3.04
C PRO A 339 15.94 -0.62 3.96
N GLU A 340 17.25 -0.33 3.85
CA GLU A 340 17.91 0.74 4.61
C GLU A 340 17.43 2.12 4.15
N ALA A 341 17.09 2.25 2.86
CA ALA A 341 16.44 3.44 2.31
C ALA A 341 14.92 3.50 2.58
N ASN A 342 14.39 2.55 3.36
CA ASN A 342 12.97 2.32 3.61
C ASN A 342 12.14 2.21 2.31
N GLU A 343 12.74 1.62 1.28
CA GLU A 343 12.08 1.34 0.01
C GLU A 343 11.51 -0.09 0.02
N ILE A 344 10.20 -0.21 -0.13
CA ILE A 344 9.49 -1.51 -0.21
C ILE A 344 9.23 -1.96 -1.65
N GLY A 345 9.81 -1.27 -2.64
CA GLY A 345 9.67 -1.62 -4.06
C GLY A 345 8.32 -1.25 -4.68
N THR A 346 7.60 -0.26 -4.15
CA THR A 346 6.27 0.17 -4.61
C THR A 346 6.19 0.44 -6.11
N ILE A 347 7.24 1.04 -6.70
CA ILE A 347 7.32 1.29 -8.15
C ILE A 347 7.34 -0.02 -8.94
N TYR A 348 8.11 -1.00 -8.49
CA TYR A 348 8.22 -2.31 -9.15
C TYR A 348 6.93 -3.12 -9.01
N GLN A 349 6.30 -3.09 -7.83
CA GLN A 349 4.99 -3.70 -7.60
C GLN A 349 3.93 -3.11 -8.55
N ALA A 350 3.92 -1.79 -8.72
CA ALA A 350 3.02 -1.12 -9.67
C ALA A 350 3.30 -1.49 -11.14
N CYS A 351 4.52 -1.94 -11.45
CA CYS A 351 4.90 -2.45 -12.76
C CYS A 351 4.64 -3.96 -12.94
N GLY A 352 4.15 -4.66 -11.91
CA GLY A 352 3.89 -6.09 -11.94
C GLY A 352 5.13 -6.98 -11.71
N PHE A 353 6.17 -6.47 -11.05
CA PHE A 353 7.32 -7.27 -10.68
C PHE A 353 6.97 -8.25 -9.55
N GLU A 354 7.48 -9.47 -9.65
CA GLU A 354 7.35 -10.48 -8.60
C GLU A 354 8.39 -10.27 -7.51
N TYR A 355 7.96 -10.30 -6.25
CA TYR A 355 8.85 -10.19 -5.11
C TYR A 355 9.49 -11.55 -4.80
N LEU A 356 10.80 -11.66 -5.02
CA LEU A 356 11.53 -12.92 -4.85
C LEU A 356 12.00 -13.18 -3.41
N GLY A 357 11.94 -12.18 -2.52
CA GLY A 357 12.36 -12.28 -1.12
C GLY A 357 13.70 -11.59 -0.81
N LYS A 358 13.91 -11.24 0.48
CA LYS A 358 15.14 -10.54 0.94
C LYS A 358 16.42 -11.38 0.82
N THR A 359 16.28 -12.70 0.82
CA THR A 359 17.38 -13.67 0.73
C THR A 359 17.49 -14.31 -0.66
N PHE A 360 16.70 -13.84 -1.63
CA PHE A 360 16.78 -14.40 -2.98
C PHE A 360 18.13 -14.07 -3.62
N GLY A 361 18.85 -15.11 -4.06
CA GLY A 361 20.22 -14.95 -4.53
C GLY A 361 21.27 -14.78 -3.43
N SER A 362 20.89 -14.82 -2.13
CA SER A 362 21.87 -14.99 -1.06
C SER A 362 22.46 -16.38 -1.17
N SER A 363 23.61 -16.48 -1.81
CA SER A 363 24.45 -17.66 -1.75
C SER A 363 24.73 -18.00 -0.29
N THR A 364 24.46 -19.23 0.12
CA THR A 364 24.99 -19.77 1.37
C THR A 364 26.48 -19.38 1.47
N LEU A 365 26.83 -18.68 2.55
CA LEU A 365 28.22 -18.37 2.83
C LEU A 365 28.84 -19.61 3.47
N TYR A 366 29.82 -20.19 2.81
CA TYR A 366 30.54 -21.35 3.29
C TYR A 366 31.73 -20.87 4.12
N ARG A 367 31.94 -21.54 5.25
CA ARG A 367 33.15 -21.41 6.07
C ARG A 367 33.87 -22.74 6.05
N HIS A 368 35.14 -22.73 5.69
CA HIS A 368 35.93 -23.97 5.69
C HIS A 368 36.19 -24.39 7.15
N PRO A 369 35.81 -25.61 7.57
CA PRO A 369 35.83 -26.02 8.98
C PRO A 369 37.22 -26.00 9.62
N GLN A 370 38.28 -26.11 8.82
CA GLN A 370 39.67 -26.15 9.31
C GLN A 370 40.37 -24.78 9.31
N ILE A 371 39.76 -23.72 8.75
CA ILE A 371 40.37 -22.39 8.66
C ILE A 371 39.70 -21.47 9.69
N LYS A 372 40.27 -21.41 10.90
CA LYS A 372 39.69 -20.68 12.03
C LYS A 372 39.55 -19.17 11.77
N ASN A 373 40.41 -18.57 10.96
CA ASN A 373 40.39 -17.14 10.60
C ASN A 373 39.90 -16.84 9.16
N GLY A 374 39.32 -17.83 8.47
CA GLY A 374 38.94 -17.69 7.07
C GLY A 374 37.71 -16.79 6.89
N CYS A 375 37.80 -15.82 5.98
CA CYS A 375 36.65 -15.04 5.51
C CYS A 375 35.59 -15.98 4.92
N SER A 376 34.34 -15.84 5.36
CA SER A 376 33.20 -16.54 4.78
C SER A 376 33.09 -16.22 3.28
N PHE A 377 32.86 -17.23 2.44
CA PHE A 377 32.84 -17.06 0.99
C PHE A 377 31.56 -17.63 0.39
N SER A 378 31.02 -17.00 -0.63
CA SER A 378 29.85 -17.51 -1.36
C SER A 378 30.24 -18.57 -2.39
N SER A 379 29.30 -19.44 -2.76
CA SER A 379 29.47 -20.35 -3.91
C SER A 379 29.84 -19.63 -5.21
N GLN A 380 29.47 -18.35 -5.35
CA GLN A 380 29.78 -17.53 -6.53
C GLN A 380 31.19 -16.90 -6.47
N SER A 381 31.67 -16.55 -5.27
CA SER A 381 32.93 -15.81 -5.08
C SER A 381 34.18 -16.57 -5.54
N LEU A 382 34.16 -17.90 -5.47
CA LEU A 382 35.28 -18.76 -5.89
C LEU A 382 35.19 -19.22 -7.35
N LYS A 383 34.12 -18.87 -8.09
CA LYS A 383 33.98 -19.24 -9.52
C LYS A 383 35.04 -18.58 -10.41
N ARG A 384 35.50 -17.38 -10.05
CA ARG A 384 36.59 -16.72 -10.78
C ARG A 384 37.93 -17.31 -10.33
N THR A 385 38.69 -17.87 -11.27
CA THR A 385 40.04 -18.42 -11.04
C THR A 385 40.96 -17.46 -10.27
N SER A 386 40.92 -16.16 -10.59
CA SER A 386 41.72 -15.13 -9.89
C SER A 386 41.27 -14.84 -8.46
N ALA A 387 39.98 -15.01 -8.15
CA ALA A 387 39.45 -14.88 -6.80
C ALA A 387 39.81 -16.12 -5.96
N PHE A 388 39.71 -17.32 -6.54
CA PHE A 388 40.12 -18.57 -5.88
C PHE A 388 41.62 -18.60 -5.59
N LYS A 389 42.48 -18.21 -6.56
CA LYS A 389 43.95 -18.10 -6.36
C LYS A 389 44.31 -17.16 -5.21
N ARG A 390 43.63 -16.00 -5.10
CA ARG A 390 43.82 -15.03 -3.99
C ARG A 390 43.36 -15.60 -2.65
N TRP A 391 42.22 -16.29 -2.64
CA TRP A 391 41.70 -16.93 -1.44
C TRP A 391 42.64 -18.04 -0.94
N CYS A 392 43.17 -18.89 -1.83
CA CYS A 392 44.17 -19.90 -1.47
C CYS A 392 45.43 -19.26 -0.87
N LYS A 393 45.98 -18.22 -1.51
CA LYS A 393 47.17 -17.50 -1.03
C LYS A 393 46.96 -16.89 0.35
N HIS A 394 45.81 -16.24 0.58
CA HIS A 394 45.50 -15.61 1.86
C HIS A 394 45.37 -16.61 3.00
N ASN A 395 44.93 -17.83 2.71
CA ASN A 395 44.74 -18.90 3.70
C ASN A 395 45.88 -19.93 3.74
N GLY A 396 47.03 -19.65 3.08
CA GLY A 396 48.19 -20.54 3.09
C GLY A 396 48.01 -21.87 2.34
N ILE A 397 47.00 -21.97 1.46
CA ILE A 397 46.72 -23.18 0.68
C ILE A 397 47.54 -23.14 -0.61
N ILE A 398 48.32 -24.18 -0.86
CA ILE A 398 49.05 -24.37 -2.12
C ILE A 398 48.04 -24.80 -3.20
N ALA A 399 47.69 -23.88 -4.10
CA ALA A 399 46.80 -24.17 -5.21
C ALA A 399 47.46 -25.14 -6.20
N GLN A 400 46.82 -26.29 -6.46
CA GLN A 400 47.31 -27.27 -7.42
C GLN A 400 46.88 -26.91 -8.85
N ARG A 401 47.73 -27.18 -9.85
CA ARG A 401 47.43 -26.88 -11.27
C ARG A 401 46.13 -27.54 -11.76
N GLY A 402 45.82 -28.75 -11.28
CA GLY A 402 44.61 -29.48 -11.67
C GLY A 402 43.28 -28.94 -11.12
N TRP A 403 43.31 -27.94 -10.22
CA TRP A 403 42.09 -27.33 -9.67
C TRP A 403 41.46 -26.28 -10.58
N PHE A 404 42.18 -25.87 -11.61
CA PHE A 404 41.72 -24.88 -12.57
C PHE A 404 41.45 -25.61 -13.89
N LYS A 405 40.25 -25.43 -14.46
CA LYS A 405 40.03 -25.69 -15.89
C LYS A 405 40.76 -24.60 -16.67
N GLU A 406 42.08 -24.68 -16.73
CA GLU A 406 42.81 -24.01 -17.81
C GLU A 406 42.54 -24.87 -19.05
N ASN A 407 41.95 -24.26 -20.08
CA ASN A 407 41.63 -24.92 -21.33
C ASN A 407 42.89 -25.66 -21.82
N VAL A 408 42.75 -26.96 -22.04
CA VAL A 408 43.66 -27.68 -22.92
C VAL A 408 43.47 -27.07 -24.30
N ILE A 409 44.38 -26.16 -24.68
CA ILE A 409 44.63 -25.73 -26.05
C ILE A 409 46.12 -25.95 -26.28
#